data_AF-A0A2S8PM24-F1
#
_entry.id   AF-A0A2S8PM24-F1
#
_cell.length_a   1.000
_cell.length_b   1.000
_cell.length_c   1.000
_cell.angle_alpha   90.00
_cell.angle_beta   90.00
_cell.angle_gamma   90.00
#
_symmetry.space_group_name_H-M   'P 1'
#
loop_
_entity.id
_entity.type
_entity.pdbx_description
1 polymer ?
#
loop_
_entity_poly.entity_id
_entity_poly.type
_entity_poly.pdbx_seq_one_letter_code
_entity_poly.pdbx_strand_id
1 'polypeptide(L)'
;MLVFILPSLHLRHAQSTASSVQQELPDSNVVVLEHGSLGSRMNKELASYQESYFLTLHAGERLFPGMGAFLRTELCHLPETSAGCLFSPTIPDEGGHERFQPPRGPLIWRTALSWHRHHQVSRKQLCCLSNPTSC
;
A
#
# COMPACT_ATOMS: atom_id res chain seq x y z
N MET A 1 1.92 -12.97 3.09
CA MET A 1 2.10 -11.59 2.54
C MET A 1 2.07 -10.58 3.68
N LEU A 2 2.90 -9.53 3.66
CA LEU A 2 2.86 -8.44 4.64
C LEU A 2 1.79 -7.42 4.27
N VAL A 3 0.95 -7.04 5.23
CA VAL A 3 -0.16 -6.09 5.05
C VAL A 3 -0.08 -5.01 6.12
N PHE A 4 0.06 -3.76 5.69
CA PHE A 4 -0.02 -2.60 6.57
C PHE A 4 -1.41 -2.00 6.55
N ILE A 5 -1.99 -1.78 7.71
CA ILE A 5 -3.21 -1.00 7.88
C ILE A 5 -2.80 0.38 8.37
N LEU A 6 -2.99 1.38 7.51
CA LEU A 6 -2.69 2.78 7.80
C LEU A 6 -3.59 3.28 8.93
N PRO A 7 -3.09 4.20 9.78
CA PRO A 7 -3.80 4.66 10.96
C PRO A 7 -5.15 5.31 10.60
N SER A 8 -6.12 5.14 11.50
CA SER A 8 -7.43 5.81 11.48
C SER A 8 -7.70 6.40 12.85
N LEU A 9 -8.45 7.50 12.89
CA LEU A 9 -8.94 8.12 14.13
C LEU A 9 -9.79 7.15 14.97
N HIS A 10 -10.36 6.11 14.35
CA HIS A 10 -11.21 5.13 15.00
C HIS A 10 -10.61 3.72 14.90
N LEU A 11 -10.26 3.16 16.06
CA LEU A 11 -9.68 1.81 16.21
C LEU A 11 -10.56 0.70 15.60
N ARG A 12 -11.89 0.86 15.70
CA ARG A 12 -12.87 -0.07 15.11
C ARG A 12 -12.71 -0.26 13.60
N HIS A 13 -12.26 0.78 12.87
CA HIS A 13 -12.08 0.68 11.42
C HIS A 13 -10.86 -0.17 11.09
N ALA A 14 -9.76 -0.01 11.84
CA ALA A 14 -8.57 -0.84 11.67
C ALA A 14 -8.87 -2.31 12.00
N GLN A 15 -9.65 -2.56 13.06
CA GLN A 15 -10.10 -3.92 13.41
C GLN A 15 -10.96 -4.54 12.30
N SER A 16 -11.94 -3.79 11.77
CA SER A 16 -12.79 -4.27 10.67
C SER A 16 -11.97 -4.60 9.41
N THR A 17 -11.02 -3.75 9.04
CA THR A 17 -10.08 -4.03 7.94
C THR A 17 -9.23 -5.26 8.23
N ALA A 18 -8.65 -5.38 9.43
CA ALA A 18 -7.84 -6.55 9.81
C ALA A 18 -8.65 -7.85 9.73
N SER A 19 -9.90 -7.86 10.19
CA SER A 19 -10.79 -9.01 10.06
C SER A 19 -11.05 -9.38 8.60
N SER A 20 -11.29 -8.38 7.73
CA SER A 20 -11.47 -8.61 6.30
C SER A 20 -10.21 -9.15 5.63
N VAL A 21 -9.03 -8.67 6.05
CA VAL A 21 -7.75 -9.19 5.55
C VAL A 21 -7.56 -10.63 5.96
N GLN A 22 -7.81 -10.98 7.22
CA GLN A 22 -7.64 -12.35 7.70
C GLN A 22 -8.61 -13.35 7.06
N GLN A 23 -9.79 -12.90 6.64
CA GLN A 23 -10.74 -13.74 5.90
C GLN A 23 -10.23 -14.08 4.49
N GLU A 24 -9.68 -13.11 3.77
CA GLU A 24 -9.29 -13.26 2.36
C GLU A 24 -7.82 -13.65 2.15
N LEU A 25 -6.98 -13.38 3.14
CA LEU A 25 -5.53 -13.59 3.15
C LEU A 25 -5.11 -14.16 4.52
N PRO A 26 -5.52 -15.40 4.86
CA PRO A 26 -5.29 -15.97 6.20
C PRO A 26 -3.81 -16.11 6.56
N ASP A 27 -2.93 -16.30 5.57
CA ASP A 27 -1.48 -16.42 5.77
C ASP A 27 -0.76 -15.04 5.74
N SER A 28 -1.51 -13.95 5.89
CA SER A 28 -0.93 -12.62 5.91
C SER A 28 -0.45 -12.20 7.29
N ASN A 29 0.68 -11.49 7.32
CA ASN A 29 1.14 -10.79 8.50
C ASN A 29 0.54 -9.38 8.47
N VAL A 30 -0.39 -9.09 9.39
CA VAL A 30 -1.11 -7.82 9.45
C VAL A 30 -0.48 -6.91 10.50
N VAL A 31 -0.06 -5.72 10.08
CA VAL A 31 0.54 -4.70 10.94
C VAL A 31 -0.34 -3.46 10.91
N VAL A 32 -0.96 -3.14 12.04
CA VAL A 32 -1.71 -1.88 12.22
C VAL A 32 -0.72 -0.80 12.61
N LEU A 33 -0.70 0.29 11.85
CA LEU A 33 0.21 1.42 12.07
C LEU A 33 -0.48 2.51 12.89
N GLU A 34 0.30 3.17 13.73
CA GLU A 34 -0.17 4.27 14.58
C GLU A 34 0.27 5.63 14.00
N HIS A 35 -0.50 6.69 14.25
CA HIS A 35 -0.28 8.02 13.67
C HIS A 35 1.13 8.60 13.95
N GLY A 36 1.80 8.19 15.04
CA GLY A 36 3.11 8.74 15.43
C GLY A 36 4.34 7.95 14.96
N SER A 37 4.17 6.72 14.46
CA SER A 37 5.29 5.79 14.23
C SER A 37 5.27 5.11 12.86
N LEU A 38 4.40 5.57 11.95
CA LEU A 38 4.10 4.97 10.65
C LEU A 38 5.38 4.59 9.86
N GLY A 39 6.22 5.58 9.55
CA GLY A 39 7.44 5.35 8.76
C GLY A 39 8.44 4.44 9.47
N SER A 40 8.72 4.67 10.75
CA SER A 40 9.67 3.86 11.52
C SER A 40 9.22 2.41 11.66
N ARG A 41 7.92 2.18 11.88
CA ARG A 41 7.38 0.83 12.04
C ARG A 41 7.34 0.09 10.71
N MET A 42 6.89 0.74 9.64
CA MET A 42 6.93 0.15 8.29
C MET A 42 8.35 -0.26 7.90
N ASN A 43 9.31 0.64 8.07
CA ASN A 43 10.71 0.36 7.72
C ASN A 43 11.28 -0.82 8.51
N LYS A 44 10.93 -0.92 9.80
CA LYS A 44 11.37 -2.04 10.64
C LYS A 44 10.83 -3.38 10.13
N GLU A 45 9.55 -3.46 9.82
CA GLU A 45 8.93 -4.71 9.32
C GLU A 45 9.47 -5.07 7.93
N LEU A 46 9.63 -4.06 7.06
CA LEU A 46 10.16 -4.24 5.70
C LEU A 46 11.62 -4.69 5.68
N ALA A 47 12.44 -4.25 6.64
CA ALA A 47 13.86 -4.63 6.71
C ALA A 47 14.07 -6.14 6.85
N SER A 48 13.11 -6.85 7.45
CA SER A 48 13.13 -8.31 7.60
C SER A 48 12.27 -9.06 6.57
N TYR A 49 11.54 -8.33 5.72
CA TYR A 49 10.57 -8.92 4.80
C TYR A 49 11.22 -9.30 3.47
N GLN A 50 11.16 -10.58 3.10
CA GLN A 50 11.89 -11.13 1.95
C GLN A 50 11.04 -11.28 0.69
N GLU A 51 9.72 -11.17 0.79
CA GLU A 51 8.85 -11.36 -0.36
C GLU A 51 8.87 -10.15 -1.29
N SER A 52 8.51 -10.37 -2.55
CA SER A 52 8.58 -9.35 -3.60
C SER A 52 7.54 -8.23 -3.45
N TYR A 53 6.45 -8.46 -2.73
CA TYR A 53 5.33 -7.53 -2.64
C TYR A 53 4.74 -7.42 -1.24
N PHE A 54 4.31 -6.22 -0.85
CA PHE A 54 3.52 -5.96 0.35
C PHE A 54 2.30 -5.10 0.03
N LEU A 55 1.29 -5.13 0.90
CA LEU A 55 0.04 -4.41 0.73
C LEU A 55 -0.10 -3.28 1.77
N THR A 56 -0.67 -2.15 1.38
CA THR A 56 -1.13 -1.10 2.28
C THR A 56 -2.62 -0.86 2.10
N LEU A 57 -3.36 -0.74 3.20
CA LEU A 57 -4.80 -0.48 3.26
C LEU A 57 -5.08 0.69 4.19
N HIS A 58 -6.02 1.55 3.83
CA HIS A 58 -6.59 2.49 4.79
C HIS A 58 -7.53 1.76 5.75
N ALA A 59 -7.46 2.08 7.04
CA ALA A 59 -8.44 1.57 7.99
C ALA A 59 -9.86 1.99 7.60
N GLY A 60 -10.75 1.01 7.50
CA GLY A 60 -12.10 1.12 6.94
C GLY A 60 -12.24 0.47 5.56
N GLU A 61 -11.14 0.20 4.86
CA GLU A 61 -11.16 -0.58 3.62
C GLU A 61 -11.42 -2.06 3.90
N ARG A 62 -12.03 -2.74 2.93
CA ARG A 62 -12.31 -4.17 2.96
C ARG A 62 -11.77 -4.84 1.71
N LEU A 63 -11.26 -6.04 1.87
CA LEU A 63 -10.91 -6.89 0.74
C LEU A 63 -12.19 -7.53 0.19
N PHE A 64 -12.22 -7.71 -1.12
CA PHE A 64 -13.31 -8.41 -1.80
C PHE A 64 -13.13 -9.93 -1.66
N PRO A 65 -14.24 -10.70 -1.65
CA PRO A 65 -14.17 -12.15 -1.73
C PRO A 65 -13.33 -12.62 -2.92
N GLY A 66 -12.38 -13.51 -2.68
CA GLY A 66 -11.49 -14.07 -3.70
C GLY A 66 -10.27 -13.20 -4.01
N MET A 67 -10.06 -12.10 -3.28
CA MET A 67 -8.91 -11.21 -3.47
C MET A 67 -7.58 -11.97 -3.43
N GLY A 68 -7.39 -12.94 -2.53
CA GLY A 68 -6.14 -13.70 -2.47
C GLY A 68 -5.81 -14.48 -3.75
N ALA A 69 -6.81 -15.08 -4.40
CA ALA A 69 -6.61 -15.77 -5.67
C ALA A 69 -6.30 -14.78 -6.80
N PHE A 70 -7.04 -13.67 -6.83
CA PHE A 70 -6.81 -12.58 -7.77
C PHE A 70 -5.39 -12.01 -7.66
N LEU A 71 -4.92 -11.70 -6.44
CA LEU A 71 -3.57 -11.17 -6.23
C LEU A 71 -2.48 -12.12 -6.74
N ARG A 72 -2.61 -13.44 -6.49
CA ARG A 72 -1.64 -14.42 -7.00
C ARG A 72 -1.58 -14.43 -8.53
N THR A 73 -2.72 -14.28 -9.20
CA THR A 73 -2.78 -14.19 -10.66
C THR A 73 -2.15 -12.90 -11.16
N GLU A 74 -2.58 -11.75 -10.65
CA GLU A 74 -2.15 -10.44 -11.16
C GLU A 74 -0.67 -10.16 -10.89
N LEU A 75 -0.17 -10.52 -9.70
CA LEU A 75 1.23 -10.23 -9.33
C LEU A 75 2.25 -11.01 -10.15
N CYS A 76 1.86 -12.17 -10.69
CA CYS A 76 2.71 -12.95 -11.62
C CYS A 76 2.89 -12.25 -12.97
N HIS A 77 1.96 -11.40 -13.37
CA HIS A 77 1.99 -10.70 -14.65
C HIS A 77 2.50 -9.26 -14.53
N LEU A 78 2.77 -8.79 -13.31
CA LEU A 78 3.21 -7.41 -13.07
C LEU A 78 4.65 -7.22 -13.57
N PRO A 79 4.90 -6.27 -14.51
CA PRO A 79 6.24 -6.04 -15.04
C PRO A 79 7.25 -5.71 -13.93
N GLU A 80 8.47 -6.20 -14.06
CA GLU A 80 9.55 -5.98 -13.07
C GLU A 80 9.86 -4.50 -12.83
N THR A 81 9.64 -3.66 -13.84
CA THR A 81 9.81 -2.21 -13.78
C THR A 81 8.74 -1.49 -12.97
N SER A 82 7.64 -2.16 -12.61
CA SER A 82 6.54 -1.57 -11.86
C SER A 82 6.88 -1.44 -10.39
N ALA A 83 6.65 -0.25 -9.83
CA ALA A 83 6.79 0.03 -8.40
C ALA A 83 5.71 -0.65 -7.54
N GLY A 84 4.61 -1.08 -8.16
CA GLY A 84 3.44 -1.60 -7.50
C GLY A 84 2.20 -1.54 -8.40
N CYS A 85 1.04 -1.84 -7.84
CA CYS A 85 -0.26 -1.67 -8.48
C CYS A 85 -1.31 -1.19 -7.47
N LEU A 86 -2.28 -0.43 -7.96
CA LEU A 86 -3.46 -0.04 -7.20
C LEU A 86 -4.64 -0.87 -7.70
N PHE A 87 -5.36 -1.49 -6.78
CA PHE A 87 -6.66 -2.08 -7.09
C PHE A 87 -7.76 -1.17 -6.59
N SER A 88 -8.27 -0.32 -7.49
CA SER A 88 -9.46 0.48 -7.19
C SER A 88 -10.69 -0.20 -7.78
N PRO A 89 -11.65 -0.64 -6.96
CA PRO A 89 -12.96 -1.08 -7.40
C PRO A 89 -13.80 0.16 -7.74
N THR A 90 -13.36 1.05 -8.62
CA THR A 90 -14.18 2.20 -8.99
C THR A 90 -15.25 1.76 -9.98
N ILE A 91 -16.50 1.70 -9.51
CA ILE A 91 -17.60 2.23 -10.30
C ILE A 91 -17.28 3.73 -10.47
N PRO A 92 -17.21 4.26 -11.69
CA PRO A 92 -16.91 5.68 -11.90
C PRO A 92 -18.03 6.52 -11.25
N ASP A 93 -17.63 7.46 -10.40
CA ASP A 93 -18.55 8.44 -9.83
C ASP A 93 -18.77 9.55 -10.87
N GLU A 94 -19.87 9.43 -11.63
CA GLU A 94 -20.31 10.46 -12.57
C GLU A 94 -20.76 11.73 -11.80
N GLY A 95 -19.84 12.52 -11.26
CA GLY A 95 -20.27 13.80 -10.66
C GLY A 95 -19.33 14.62 -9.79
N GLY A 96 -18.06 14.26 -9.58
CA GLY A 96 -17.20 14.96 -8.61
C GLY A 96 -16.10 15.83 -9.21
N HIS A 97 -16.29 17.14 -9.27
CA HIS A 97 -15.22 18.11 -9.54
C HIS A 97 -14.09 18.08 -8.48
N GLU A 98 -12.84 18.09 -8.98
CA GLU A 98 -11.58 18.58 -8.41
C GLU A 98 -11.34 18.56 -6.88
N ARG A 99 -10.60 17.54 -6.44
CA ARG A 99 -9.43 17.59 -5.53
C ARG A 99 -8.65 16.31 -5.79
N PHE A 100 -7.31 16.35 -5.81
CA PHE A 100 -6.50 15.13 -5.92
C PHE A 100 -6.83 14.23 -4.71
N GLN A 101 -7.75 13.28 -4.90
CA GLN A 101 -8.03 12.27 -3.89
C GLN A 101 -6.98 11.20 -4.07
N PRO A 102 -6.22 10.83 -3.01
CA PRO A 102 -5.33 9.71 -3.11
C PRO A 102 -6.14 8.49 -3.55
N PRO A 103 -5.59 7.65 -4.43
CA PRO A 103 -6.29 6.49 -4.91
C PRO A 103 -6.82 5.65 -3.74
N ARG A 104 -8.12 5.35 -3.76
CA ARG A 104 -8.77 4.52 -2.75
C ARG A 104 -8.69 3.06 -3.20
N GLY A 105 -8.31 2.18 -2.29
CA GLY A 105 -8.20 0.74 -2.52
C GLY A 105 -6.86 0.14 -2.11
N PRO A 106 -6.80 -1.21 -2.05
CA PRO A 106 -5.58 -1.93 -1.77
C PRO A 106 -4.43 -1.50 -2.68
N LEU A 107 -3.38 -0.94 -2.07
CA LEU A 107 -2.15 -0.52 -2.75
C LEU A 107 -1.08 -1.58 -2.53
N ILE A 108 -0.62 -2.22 -3.61
CA ILE A 108 0.47 -3.19 -3.57
C ILE A 108 1.75 -2.54 -4.04
N TRP A 109 2.82 -2.81 -3.32
CA TRP A 109 4.13 -2.24 -3.53
C TRP A 109 5.14 -3.33 -3.76
N ARG A 110 6.10 -3.09 -4.66
CA ARG A 110 7.27 -3.95 -4.83
C ARG A 110 8.30 -3.63 -3.74
N THR A 111 8.74 -4.65 -3.00
CA THR A 111 9.69 -4.54 -1.88
C THR A 111 11.08 -4.06 -2.34
N ALA A 112 11.58 -4.57 -3.48
CA ALA A 112 12.94 -4.25 -3.97
C ALA A 112 13.12 -2.78 -4.41
N LEU A 113 12.08 -2.15 -4.96
CA LEU A 113 12.13 -0.76 -5.43
C LEU A 113 11.97 0.27 -4.30
N SER A 114 11.41 -0.14 -3.16
CA SER A 114 11.33 0.68 -1.94
C SER A 114 12.64 0.63 -1.14
N TRP A 115 13.42 -0.44 -1.25
CA TRP A 115 14.74 -0.58 -0.60
C TRP A 115 15.90 0.08 -1.37
N HIS A 116 15.98 -0.10 -2.69
CA HIS A 116 17.11 0.42 -3.48
C HIS A 116 17.20 1.95 -3.53
N ARG A 117 16.11 2.67 -3.24
CA ARG A 117 16.13 4.14 -3.13
C ARG A 117 16.69 4.68 -1.82
N HIS A 118 16.98 3.86 -0.81
CA HIS A 118 17.53 4.32 0.47
C HIS A 118 19.02 4.09 0.66
N HIS A 119 19.63 3.11 -0.03
CA HIS A 119 21.07 2.85 0.09
C HIS A 119 21.97 3.79 -0.74
N GLN A 120 21.40 4.71 -1.54
CA GLN A 120 22.14 5.74 -2.26
C GLN A 120 21.85 7.19 -1.82
N VAL A 121 20.96 7.44 -0.87
CA VAL A 121 20.66 8.82 -0.44
C VAL A 121 21.52 9.19 0.75
N SER A 122 22.81 9.44 0.46
CA SER A 122 23.61 10.35 1.27
C SER A 122 22.95 11.72 1.23
N ARG A 123 22.54 12.22 2.40
CA ARG A 123 22.09 13.59 2.72
C ARG A 123 22.04 14.58 1.54
N LYS A 124 20.97 14.55 0.74
CA LYS A 124 20.37 15.66 -0.04
C LYS A 124 19.27 15.06 -0.92
N GLN A 125 18.18 15.80 -1.14
CA GLN A 125 17.00 15.43 -1.95
C GLN A 125 15.92 14.55 -1.28
N LEU A 126 15.30 15.09 -0.23
CA LEU A 126 13.84 15.22 -0.30
C LEU A 126 13.56 16.36 -1.30
N CYS A 127 13.09 16.00 -2.50
CA CYS A 127 12.32 16.84 -3.44
C CYS A 127 12.38 16.13 -4.78
N CYS A 128 11.24 15.59 -5.24
CA CYS A 128 10.83 15.52 -6.64
C CYS A 128 9.49 14.77 -6.72
N LEU A 129 8.41 15.50 -6.44
CA LEU A 129 7.14 15.31 -7.10
C LEU A 129 6.72 16.70 -7.61
N SER A 130 6.52 16.80 -8.94
CA SER A 130 5.96 17.92 -9.71
C SER A 130 6.90 19.12 -9.92
N ASN A 131 7.32 19.56 -11.12
CA ASN A 131 6.66 19.63 -12.43
C ASN A 131 7.73 19.88 -13.53
N PRO A 132 7.58 19.42 -14.78
CA PRO A 132 8.38 19.87 -15.90
C PRO A 132 7.62 20.95 -16.67
N THR A 133 8.04 22.22 -16.58
CA THR A 133 7.86 23.22 -17.65
C THR A 133 8.51 24.56 -17.31
N SER A 134 9.22 25.07 -18.31
CA SER A 134 9.71 26.45 -18.50
C SER A 134 11.17 26.70 -18.15
N CYS A 135 11.96 26.75 -19.24
CA CYS A 135 13.23 27.45 -19.55
C CYS A 135 14.21 27.77 -18.42
#